data_AF-A0A9W5N8J9-F1
#
_entry.id   AF-A0A9W5N8J9-F1
#
_cell.length_a   1.000
_cell.length_b   1.000
_cell.length_c   1.000
_cell.angle_alpha   90.00
_cell.angle_beta   90.00
_cell.angle_gamma   90.00
#
_symmetry.space_group_name_H-M   'P 1'
#
loop_
_entity.id
_entity.type
_entity.pdbx_description
1 polymer ?
#
loop_
_entity_poly.entity_id
_entity_poly.type
_entity_poly.pdbx_seq_one_letter_code
_entity_poly.pdbx_strand_id
1 'polypeptide(L)'
;MSEQALAEQSKDLQLACWFVEATCHQKGLEGLLGSIDFLSEFMTRFWYQCWPSLEEEGLTIRRSKLVRLDRELNQILFTQPMLRQTNTTLAKWRQILAFEHKINSNPESLDALIEQEGDLTMATFDKQATAFSSIEISQQAARVEQITTLLKSLESRYASLSQDQEGELFTLTRQTLSDLRDYLQRLTQRAIPLPDEALTLTQVLEDSPPQSTEAPVRHSPQAMSRELAISQMLAIAAYFRQSEPSSPVPFLMERAARWANMTLTDWLQEMIEDSGSIREINNVLTGKVD
;
A
#
# COMPACT_ATOMS: atom_id res chain seq x y z
N MET A 1 -0.19 -29.99 2.77
CA MET A 1 -0.48 -31.08 1.79
C MET A 1 0.03 -30.71 0.40
N SER A 2 -0.32 -29.54 -0.15
CA SER A 2 0.16 -29.11 -1.48
C SER A 2 1.68 -28.95 -1.59
N GLU A 3 2.34 -28.39 -0.57
CA GLU A 3 3.80 -28.21 -0.52
C GLU A 3 4.58 -29.54 -0.63
N GLN A 4 4.20 -30.54 0.18
CA GLN A 4 4.84 -31.85 0.15
C GLN A 4 4.63 -32.56 -1.19
N ALA A 5 3.42 -32.50 -1.74
CA ALA A 5 3.13 -33.07 -3.06
C ALA A 5 3.95 -32.38 -4.17
N LEU A 6 4.10 -31.06 -4.12
CA LEU A 6 4.92 -30.29 -5.06
C LEU A 6 6.42 -30.60 -4.93
N ALA A 7 6.90 -30.84 -3.72
CA ALA A 7 8.30 -31.16 -3.46
C ALA A 7 8.66 -32.59 -3.88
N GLU A 8 7.83 -33.57 -3.52
CA GLU A 8 8.20 -34.99 -3.52
C GLU A 8 7.53 -35.82 -4.61
N GLN A 9 6.40 -35.37 -5.19
CA GLN A 9 5.55 -36.24 -6.01
C GLN A 9 5.30 -35.72 -7.43
N SER A 10 4.91 -34.45 -7.59
CA SER A 10 4.51 -33.92 -8.89
C SER A 10 4.79 -32.43 -9.04
N LYS A 11 5.16 -31.99 -10.24
CA LYS A 11 5.12 -30.58 -10.63
C LYS A 11 3.76 -30.31 -11.24
N ASP A 12 2.81 -29.87 -10.42
CA ASP A 12 1.42 -29.67 -10.80
C ASP A 12 1.01 -28.19 -10.63
N LEU A 13 0.56 -27.57 -11.72
CA LEU A 13 0.17 -26.16 -11.73
C LEU A 13 -1.08 -25.90 -10.89
N GLN A 14 -2.03 -26.85 -10.80
CA GLN A 14 -3.19 -26.73 -9.92
C GLN A 14 -2.74 -26.69 -8.46
N LEU A 15 -1.85 -27.60 -8.07
CA LEU A 15 -1.31 -27.62 -6.70
C LEU A 15 -0.54 -26.34 -6.39
N ALA A 16 0.24 -25.82 -7.35
CA ALA A 16 0.92 -24.55 -7.22
C ALA A 16 -0.08 -23.39 -7.02
N CYS A 17 -1.17 -23.34 -7.79
CA CYS A 17 -2.22 -22.32 -7.62
C CYS A 17 -2.90 -22.43 -6.25
N TRP A 18 -3.22 -23.65 -5.79
CA TRP A 18 -3.79 -23.85 -4.45
C TRP A 18 -2.83 -23.48 -3.33
N PHE A 19 -1.53 -23.69 -3.53
CA PHE A 19 -0.51 -23.24 -2.59
C PHE A 19 -0.50 -21.71 -2.47
N VAL A 20 -0.56 -20.99 -3.59
CA VAL A 20 -0.68 -19.51 -3.61
C VAL A 20 -1.95 -19.05 -2.89
N GLU A 21 -3.09 -19.63 -3.27
CA GLU A 21 -4.40 -19.33 -2.69
C GLU A 21 -4.40 -19.53 -1.17
N ALA A 22 -3.98 -20.71 -0.70
CA ALA A 22 -3.97 -21.04 0.72
C ALA A 22 -3.01 -20.15 1.52
N THR A 23 -1.84 -19.83 0.96
CA THR A 23 -0.85 -18.96 1.63
C THR A 23 -1.37 -17.52 1.72
N CYS A 24 -1.99 -17.01 0.66
CA CYS A 24 -2.66 -15.71 0.66
C CYS A 24 -3.79 -15.68 1.69
N HIS A 25 -4.65 -16.71 1.74
CA HIS A 25 -5.74 -16.77 2.72
C HIS A 25 -5.24 -16.81 4.18
N GLN A 26 -4.11 -17.46 4.44
CA GLN A 26 -3.58 -17.59 5.81
C GLN A 26 -2.79 -16.37 6.28
N LYS A 27 -2.06 -15.71 5.37
CA LYS A 27 -1.08 -14.68 5.72
C LYS A 27 -1.29 -13.34 4.99
N GLY A 28 -2.37 -13.21 4.21
CA GLY A 28 -2.68 -12.01 3.43
C GLY A 28 -1.61 -11.62 2.45
N LEU A 29 -1.37 -10.31 2.37
CA LEU A 29 -0.36 -9.71 1.48
C LEU A 29 1.05 -10.31 1.73
N GLU A 30 1.41 -10.61 2.98
CA GLU A 30 2.70 -11.24 3.27
C GLU A 30 2.81 -12.63 2.64
N GLY A 31 1.74 -13.43 2.75
CA GLY A 31 1.68 -14.73 2.10
C GLY A 31 1.67 -14.65 0.58
N LEU A 32 0.95 -13.67 0.04
CA LEU A 32 0.85 -13.46 -1.39
C LEU A 32 2.19 -13.05 -2.00
N LEU A 33 2.95 -12.19 -1.31
CA LEU A 33 4.27 -11.72 -1.74
C LEU A 33 5.21 -12.89 -2.04
N GLY A 34 5.40 -13.80 -1.09
CA GLY A 34 6.28 -14.96 -1.28
C GLY A 34 5.72 -15.99 -2.25
N SER A 35 4.40 -16.15 -2.30
CA SER A 35 3.78 -17.19 -3.13
C SER A 35 3.65 -16.81 -4.62
N ILE A 36 3.52 -15.52 -4.97
CA ILE A 36 3.60 -15.08 -6.38
C ILE A 36 5.00 -15.31 -6.94
N ASP A 37 6.04 -14.98 -6.17
CA ASP A 37 7.42 -15.24 -6.60
C ASP A 37 7.65 -16.74 -6.81
N PHE A 38 7.17 -17.58 -5.88
CA PHE A 38 7.15 -19.03 -6.04
C PHE A 38 6.45 -19.48 -7.32
N LEU A 39 5.24 -18.99 -7.61
CA LEU A 39 4.49 -19.39 -8.81
C LEU A 39 5.23 -18.98 -10.08
N SER A 40 5.83 -17.79 -10.07
CA SER A 40 6.65 -17.27 -11.16
C SER A 40 7.85 -18.17 -11.42
N GLU A 41 8.58 -18.58 -10.37
CA GLU A 41 9.72 -19.49 -10.47
C GLU A 41 9.31 -20.92 -10.85
N PHE A 42 8.18 -21.40 -10.33
CA PHE A 42 7.60 -22.70 -10.70
C PHE A 42 7.34 -22.75 -12.20
N MET A 43 6.74 -21.69 -12.76
CA MET A 43 6.51 -21.59 -14.19
C MET A 43 7.83 -21.51 -14.96
N THR A 44 8.80 -20.69 -14.54
CA THR A 44 10.12 -20.64 -15.21
C THR A 44 10.74 -22.03 -15.40
N ARG A 45 10.72 -22.83 -14.33
CA ARG A 45 11.49 -24.08 -14.27
C ARG A 45 10.74 -25.27 -14.85
N PHE A 46 9.43 -25.31 -14.64
CA PHE A 46 8.65 -26.52 -14.89
C PHE A 46 7.57 -26.34 -15.96
N TRP A 47 7.46 -25.17 -16.61
CA TRP A 47 6.39 -24.96 -17.60
C TRP A 47 6.27 -26.10 -18.61
N TYR A 48 7.35 -26.55 -19.23
CA TYR A 48 7.26 -27.60 -20.24
C TYR A 48 7.06 -29.01 -19.69
N GLN A 49 7.23 -29.24 -18.38
CA GLN A 49 7.11 -30.57 -17.76
C GLN A 49 5.99 -30.70 -16.72
N CYS A 50 5.36 -29.59 -16.31
CA CYS A 50 4.34 -29.64 -15.27
C CYS A 50 3.01 -30.18 -15.78
N TRP A 51 2.21 -30.75 -14.88
CA TRP A 51 0.84 -31.10 -15.15
C TRP A 51 -0.08 -29.87 -14.99
N PRO A 52 -1.13 -29.69 -15.82
CA PRO A 52 -1.49 -30.48 -17.00
C PRO A 52 -0.42 -30.41 -18.09
N SER A 53 -0.26 -31.51 -18.85
CA SER A 53 0.60 -31.51 -20.06
C SER A 53 0.17 -30.41 -21.03
N LEU A 54 1.05 -29.94 -21.90
CA LEU A 54 0.72 -28.99 -22.98
C LEU A 54 0.03 -29.66 -24.18
N GLU A 55 -0.02 -30.99 -24.21
CA GLU A 55 -0.74 -31.78 -25.20
C GLU A 55 -2.26 -31.59 -25.07
N GLU A 56 -3.01 -31.83 -26.17
CA GLU A 56 -4.49 -31.90 -26.20
C GLU A 56 -5.19 -30.83 -25.33
N GLU A 57 -5.12 -29.57 -25.76
CA GLU A 57 -5.71 -28.40 -25.08
C GLU A 57 -5.06 -28.01 -23.74
N GLY A 58 -3.90 -28.59 -23.42
CA GLY A 58 -3.14 -28.33 -22.22
C GLY A 58 -2.92 -26.86 -21.85
N LEU A 59 -2.63 -26.02 -22.85
CA LEU A 59 -2.48 -24.58 -22.65
C LEU A 59 -3.77 -23.94 -22.10
N THR A 60 -4.92 -24.22 -22.73
CA THR A 60 -6.23 -23.73 -22.31
C THR A 60 -6.57 -24.19 -20.89
N ILE A 61 -6.27 -25.45 -20.56
CA ILE A 61 -6.47 -25.98 -19.21
C ILE A 61 -5.60 -25.22 -18.22
N ARG A 62 -4.32 -25.02 -18.50
CA ARG A 62 -3.42 -24.24 -17.61
C ARG A 62 -3.89 -22.80 -17.44
N ARG A 63 -4.30 -22.14 -18.52
CA ARG A 63 -4.88 -20.79 -18.49
C ARG A 63 -6.07 -20.73 -17.55
N SER A 64 -7.01 -21.68 -17.65
CA SER A 64 -8.19 -21.73 -16.79
C SER A 64 -7.85 -21.80 -15.29
N LYS A 65 -6.75 -22.47 -14.92
CA LYS A 65 -6.28 -22.55 -13.53
C LYS A 65 -5.80 -21.21 -13.01
N LEU A 66 -5.05 -20.48 -13.83
CA LEU A 66 -4.56 -19.14 -13.50
C LEU A 66 -5.70 -18.11 -13.47
N VAL A 67 -6.67 -18.20 -14.39
CA VAL A 67 -7.89 -17.37 -14.37
C VAL A 67 -8.72 -17.64 -13.12
N ARG A 68 -8.85 -18.91 -12.69
CA ARG A 68 -9.50 -19.22 -11.41
C ARG A 68 -8.75 -18.58 -10.25
N LEU A 69 -7.42 -18.73 -10.21
CA LEU A 69 -6.59 -18.14 -9.17
C LEU A 69 -6.77 -16.61 -9.10
N ASP A 70 -6.84 -15.91 -10.24
CA ASP A 70 -7.11 -14.47 -10.28
C ASP A 70 -8.41 -14.10 -9.55
N ARG A 71 -9.49 -14.86 -9.80
CA ARG A 71 -10.78 -14.64 -9.12
C ARG A 71 -10.69 -14.87 -7.61
N GLU A 72 -10.01 -15.93 -7.18
CA GLU A 72 -9.85 -16.24 -5.76
C GLU A 72 -9.01 -15.17 -5.05
N LEU A 73 -7.88 -14.77 -5.64
CA LEU A 73 -7.01 -13.73 -5.07
C LEU A 73 -7.75 -12.40 -4.94
N ASN A 74 -8.49 -11.98 -5.97
CA ASN A 74 -9.36 -10.82 -5.90
C ASN A 74 -10.35 -10.92 -4.72
N GLN A 75 -11.04 -12.05 -4.54
CA GLN A 75 -11.99 -12.22 -3.44
C GLN A 75 -11.32 -12.14 -2.05
N ILE A 76 -10.17 -12.80 -1.89
CA ILE A 76 -9.40 -12.78 -0.64
C ILE A 76 -8.97 -11.35 -0.33
N LEU A 77 -8.28 -10.69 -1.26
CA LEU A 77 -7.75 -9.33 -1.08
C LEU A 77 -8.87 -8.30 -0.88
N PHE A 78 -10.04 -8.51 -1.48
CA PHE A 78 -11.18 -7.63 -1.33
C PHE A 78 -11.77 -7.67 0.09
N THR A 79 -11.75 -8.83 0.75
CA THR A 79 -12.44 -9.07 2.02
C THR A 79 -11.53 -9.12 3.23
N GLN A 80 -10.22 -9.33 3.03
CA GLN A 80 -9.28 -9.44 4.12
C GLN A 80 -8.93 -8.07 4.75
N PRO A 81 -8.80 -7.97 6.09
CA PRO A 81 -8.33 -6.74 6.73
C PRO A 81 -6.89 -6.41 6.33
N MET A 82 -6.62 -5.14 6.01
CA MET A 82 -5.28 -4.67 5.67
C MET A 82 -4.43 -4.41 6.91
N LEU A 83 -5.07 -4.01 8.02
CA LEU A 83 -4.44 -3.78 9.30
C LEU A 83 -5.00 -4.74 10.35
N ARG A 84 -4.47 -4.69 11.58
CA ARG A 84 -4.99 -5.45 12.73
C ARG A 84 -6.49 -5.25 12.99
N GLN A 85 -7.04 -4.09 12.64
CA GLN A 85 -8.45 -3.77 12.83
C GLN A 85 -9.31 -4.39 11.71
N THR A 86 -10.37 -5.12 12.07
CA THR A 86 -11.21 -5.88 11.13
C THR A 86 -12.02 -5.03 10.15
N ASN A 87 -12.20 -3.74 10.44
CA ASN A 87 -12.90 -2.77 9.57
C ASN A 87 -12.00 -2.18 8.47
N THR A 88 -10.76 -2.62 8.33
CA THR A 88 -9.77 -2.09 7.37
C THR A 88 -9.73 -2.89 6.07
N THR A 89 -10.89 -3.37 5.60
CA THR A 89 -11.02 -4.16 4.37
C THR A 89 -11.34 -3.26 3.18
N LEU A 90 -10.94 -3.68 1.98
CA LEU A 90 -11.31 -2.96 0.75
C LEU A 90 -12.84 -2.99 0.52
N ALA A 91 -13.51 -4.08 0.91
CA ALA A 91 -14.96 -4.18 0.88
C ALA A 91 -15.63 -3.09 1.73
N LYS A 92 -15.15 -2.87 2.97
CA LYS A 92 -15.67 -1.82 3.83
C LYS A 92 -15.42 -0.43 3.24
N TRP A 93 -14.23 -0.22 2.67
CA TRP A 93 -13.90 1.02 1.98
C TRP A 93 -14.84 1.31 0.80
N ARG A 94 -15.15 0.31 -0.03
CA ARG A 94 -16.13 0.47 -1.13
C ARG A 94 -17.54 0.79 -0.61
N GLN A 95 -17.95 0.21 0.52
CA GLN A 95 -19.23 0.55 1.15
C GLN A 95 -19.28 2.01 1.59
N ILE A 96 -18.21 2.52 2.21
CA ILE A 96 -18.09 3.93 2.63
C ILE A 96 -18.19 4.85 1.40
N LEU A 97 -17.47 4.56 0.32
CA LEU A 97 -17.54 5.36 -0.92
C LEU A 97 -18.95 5.35 -1.54
N ALA A 98 -19.63 4.20 -1.54
CA ALA A 98 -21.00 4.09 -2.04
C ALA A 98 -21.98 4.87 -1.15
N PHE A 99 -21.80 4.83 0.16
CA PHE A 99 -22.60 5.56 1.13
C PHE A 99 -22.45 7.08 0.94
N GLU A 100 -21.21 7.56 0.80
CA GLU A 100 -20.92 8.97 0.48
C GLU A 100 -21.53 9.42 -0.84
N HIS A 101 -21.51 8.57 -1.87
CA HIS A 101 -22.17 8.89 -3.14
C HIS A 101 -23.70 9.04 -2.97
N LYS A 102 -24.35 8.19 -2.16
CA LYS A 102 -25.78 8.30 -1.85
C LYS A 102 -26.09 9.62 -1.15
N ILE A 103 -25.30 10.00 -0.14
CA ILE A 103 -25.48 11.26 0.59
C ILE A 103 -25.29 12.47 -0.34
N ASN A 104 -24.24 12.48 -1.15
CA ASN A 104 -23.99 13.58 -2.09
C ASN A 104 -25.10 13.71 -3.14
N SER A 105 -25.78 12.61 -3.49
CA SER A 105 -26.92 12.62 -4.40
C SER A 105 -28.23 13.05 -3.73
N ASN A 106 -28.40 12.75 -2.44
CA ASN A 106 -29.59 13.10 -1.66
C ASN A 106 -29.24 13.37 -0.17
N PRO A 107 -28.85 14.61 0.16
CA PRO A 107 -28.36 14.94 1.51
C PRO A 107 -29.40 14.75 2.63
N GLU A 108 -30.69 14.90 2.32
CA GLU A 108 -31.79 14.77 3.30
C GLU A 108 -32.02 13.32 3.75
N SER A 109 -31.44 12.34 3.04
CA SER A 109 -31.58 10.92 3.36
C SER A 109 -30.59 10.41 4.41
N LEU A 110 -29.72 11.29 4.95
CA LEU A 110 -28.62 10.90 5.85
C LEU A 110 -29.11 10.09 7.06
N ASP A 111 -30.07 10.61 7.82
CA ASP A 111 -30.54 9.97 9.06
C ASP A 111 -31.17 8.59 8.78
N ALA A 112 -31.96 8.49 7.71
CA ALA A 112 -32.58 7.23 7.28
C ALA A 112 -31.54 6.20 6.81
N LEU A 113 -30.48 6.64 6.10
CA LEU A 113 -29.39 5.76 5.66
C LEU A 113 -28.54 5.28 6.84
N ILE A 114 -28.27 6.14 7.83
CA ILE A 114 -27.56 5.75 9.06
C ILE A 114 -28.37 4.71 9.84
N GLU A 115 -29.69 4.87 9.93
CA GLU A 115 -30.57 3.90 10.61
C GLU A 115 -30.58 2.53 9.89
N GLN A 116 -30.52 2.52 8.56
CA GLN A 116 -30.59 1.29 7.76
C GLN A 116 -29.25 0.55 7.61
N GLU A 117 -28.16 1.27 7.31
CA GLU A 117 -26.86 0.69 6.92
C GLU A 117 -25.78 0.89 8.00
N GLY A 118 -26.07 1.65 9.05
CA GLY A 118 -25.11 2.13 10.04
C GLY A 118 -24.38 3.39 9.58
N ASP A 119 -23.65 4.03 10.50
CA ASP A 119 -22.83 5.20 10.16
C ASP A 119 -21.59 4.79 9.36
N LEU A 120 -21.68 4.95 8.04
CA LEU A 120 -20.62 4.73 7.06
C LEU A 120 -20.12 6.03 6.44
N THR A 121 -20.30 7.15 7.14
CA THR A 121 -19.80 8.44 6.67
C THR A 121 -18.26 8.47 6.64
N MET A 122 -17.72 9.26 5.71
CA MET A 122 -16.28 9.54 5.62
C MET A 122 -15.79 10.21 6.90
N ALA A 123 -16.59 11.08 7.52
CA ALA A 123 -16.23 11.72 8.78
C ALA A 123 -15.99 10.71 9.91
N THR A 124 -16.86 9.71 10.05
CA THR A 124 -16.70 8.64 11.03
C THR A 124 -15.52 7.74 10.71
N PHE A 125 -15.29 7.44 9.43
CA PHE A 125 -14.10 6.70 9.00
C PHE A 125 -12.80 7.47 9.29
N ASP A 126 -12.74 8.78 8.99
CA ASP A 126 -11.59 9.64 9.24
C ASP A 126 -11.23 9.66 10.73
N LYS A 127 -12.24 9.78 11.60
CA LYS A 127 -12.05 9.70 13.05
C LYS A 127 -11.45 8.35 13.47
N GLN A 128 -11.93 7.24 12.91
CA GLN A 128 -11.37 5.91 13.19
C GLN A 128 -9.93 5.78 12.69
N ALA A 129 -9.63 6.31 11.50
CA ALA A 129 -8.33 6.22 10.86
C ALA A 129 -7.22 6.93 11.65
N THR A 130 -7.54 7.93 12.47
CA THR A 130 -6.56 8.59 13.37
C THR A 130 -5.92 7.63 14.38
N ALA A 131 -6.57 6.51 14.69
CA ALA A 131 -6.07 5.51 15.64
C ALA A 131 -5.27 4.38 14.98
N PHE A 132 -5.13 4.38 13.65
CA PHE A 132 -4.40 3.34 12.93
C PHE A 132 -2.88 3.59 12.96
N SER A 133 -2.09 2.51 12.99
CA SER A 133 -0.62 2.61 12.99
C SER A 133 -0.11 3.05 11.62
N SER A 134 0.60 4.19 11.58
CA SER A 134 1.25 4.70 10.36
C SER A 134 2.36 3.77 9.86
N ILE A 135 3.04 3.07 10.77
CA ILE A 135 4.05 2.07 10.44
C ILE A 135 3.39 0.88 9.74
N GLU A 136 2.30 0.36 10.30
CA GLU A 136 1.57 -0.77 9.70
C GLU A 136 1.01 -0.40 8.32
N ILE A 137 0.42 0.79 8.17
CA ILE A 137 -0.06 1.29 6.87
C ILE A 137 1.08 1.34 5.85
N SER A 138 2.24 1.88 6.24
CA SER A 138 3.41 1.99 5.37
C SER A 138 3.96 0.62 4.96
N GLN A 139 4.00 -0.34 5.88
CA GLN A 139 4.40 -1.72 5.59
C GLN A 139 3.47 -2.39 4.59
N GLN A 140 2.15 -2.23 4.75
CA GLN A 140 1.19 -2.79 3.79
C GLN A 140 1.28 -2.11 2.42
N ALA A 141 1.46 -0.79 2.38
CA ALA A 141 1.65 -0.07 1.12
C ALA A 141 2.88 -0.57 0.35
N ALA A 142 4.00 -0.75 1.06
CA ALA A 142 5.21 -1.32 0.47
C ALA A 142 5.00 -2.75 -0.06
N ARG A 143 4.25 -3.60 0.67
CA ARG A 143 3.90 -4.95 0.21
C ARG A 143 3.05 -4.92 -1.05
N VAL A 144 2.04 -4.04 -1.13
CA VAL A 144 1.18 -3.91 -2.32
C VAL A 144 2.01 -3.52 -3.55
N GLU A 145 2.97 -2.60 -3.42
CA GLU A 145 3.86 -2.22 -4.53
C GLU A 145 4.78 -3.37 -4.97
N GLN A 146 5.35 -4.11 -4.02
CA GLN A 146 6.18 -5.28 -4.32
C GLN A 146 5.38 -6.38 -5.02
N ILE A 147 4.19 -6.71 -4.50
CA ILE A 147 3.28 -7.68 -5.10
C ILE A 147 2.89 -7.25 -6.51
N THR A 148 2.59 -5.96 -6.72
CA THR A 148 2.25 -5.41 -8.04
C THR A 148 3.41 -5.60 -9.04
N THR A 149 4.64 -5.43 -8.59
CA THR A 149 5.83 -5.66 -9.42
C THR A 149 6.01 -7.13 -9.76
N LEU A 150 5.91 -8.02 -8.76
CA LEU A 150 6.02 -9.47 -8.95
C LEU A 150 4.91 -10.03 -9.84
N LEU A 151 3.68 -9.53 -9.70
CA LEU A 151 2.54 -9.93 -10.53
C LEU A 151 2.79 -9.58 -12.00
N LYS A 152 3.31 -8.38 -12.28
CA LYS A 152 3.72 -7.99 -13.65
C LYS A 152 4.81 -8.91 -14.21
N SER A 153 5.79 -9.28 -13.38
CA SER A 153 6.83 -10.23 -13.80
C SER A 153 6.26 -11.62 -14.09
N LEU A 154 5.31 -12.10 -13.27
CA LEU A 154 4.59 -13.36 -13.51
C LEU A 154 3.78 -13.31 -14.81
N GLU A 155 3.04 -12.23 -15.07
CA GLU A 155 2.28 -12.02 -16.30
C GLU A 155 3.19 -12.01 -17.54
N SER A 156 4.31 -11.28 -17.48
CA SER A 156 5.30 -11.24 -18.56
C SER A 156 5.91 -12.62 -18.83
N ARG A 157 6.20 -13.37 -17.77
CA ARG A 157 6.73 -14.73 -17.85
C ARG A 157 5.73 -15.71 -18.44
N TYR A 158 4.46 -15.64 -18.02
CA TYR A 158 3.38 -16.38 -18.64
C TYR A 158 3.30 -16.10 -20.14
N ALA A 159 3.26 -14.82 -20.54
CA ALA A 159 3.16 -14.43 -21.94
C ALA A 159 4.33 -14.99 -22.77
N SER A 160 5.56 -14.92 -22.25
CA SER A 160 6.74 -15.46 -22.91
C SER A 160 6.71 -16.99 -23.07
N LEU A 161 6.22 -17.71 -22.06
CA LEU A 161 6.24 -19.19 -22.03
C LEU A 161 5.08 -19.81 -22.81
N SER A 162 3.91 -19.16 -22.78
CA SER A 162 2.67 -19.68 -23.36
C SER A 162 2.48 -19.30 -24.82
N GLN A 163 3.00 -18.13 -25.25
CA GLN A 163 2.64 -17.49 -26.52
C GLN A 163 1.12 -17.33 -26.71
N ASP A 164 0.40 -17.25 -25.60
CA ASP A 164 -1.04 -17.15 -25.56
C ASP A 164 -1.54 -15.80 -26.10
N GLN A 165 -2.60 -15.86 -26.91
CA GLN A 165 -3.22 -14.69 -27.53
C GLN A 165 -4.54 -14.30 -26.86
N GLU A 166 -5.04 -15.08 -25.89
CA GLU A 166 -6.36 -14.90 -25.26
C GLU A 166 -6.41 -13.79 -24.19
N GLY A 167 -5.63 -12.74 -24.34
CA GLY A 167 -5.65 -11.57 -23.47
C GLY A 167 -4.91 -11.74 -22.13
N GLU A 168 -4.93 -10.68 -21.34
CA GLU A 168 -4.15 -10.57 -20.09
C GLU A 168 -4.65 -11.55 -19.01
N LEU A 169 -3.73 -12.00 -18.15
CA LEU A 169 -4.07 -12.69 -16.91
C LEU A 169 -4.06 -11.70 -15.74
N PHE A 170 -4.59 -12.15 -14.60
CA PHE A 170 -4.54 -11.45 -13.32
C PHE A 170 -5.12 -10.03 -13.31
N THR A 171 -6.02 -9.71 -14.24
CA THR A 171 -6.65 -8.39 -14.37
C THR A 171 -7.42 -8.01 -13.10
N LEU A 172 -8.14 -8.94 -12.46
CA LEU A 172 -8.92 -8.64 -11.26
C LEU A 172 -8.00 -8.39 -10.05
N THR A 173 -6.98 -9.22 -9.87
CA THR A 173 -5.98 -9.08 -8.81
C THR A 173 -5.24 -7.76 -8.98
N ARG A 174 -4.82 -7.41 -10.21
CA ARG A 174 -4.14 -6.15 -10.50
C ARG A 174 -5.01 -4.93 -10.20
N GLN A 175 -6.29 -4.95 -10.59
CA GLN A 175 -7.21 -3.88 -10.22
C GLN A 175 -7.38 -3.77 -8.70
N THR A 176 -7.49 -4.90 -8.02
CA THR A 176 -7.62 -4.93 -6.55
C THR A 176 -6.40 -4.37 -5.85
N LEU A 177 -5.20 -4.68 -6.34
CA LEU A 177 -3.95 -4.09 -5.82
C LEU A 177 -3.89 -2.58 -6.05
N SER A 178 -4.36 -2.10 -7.21
CA SER A 178 -4.48 -0.65 -7.47
C SER A 178 -5.45 0.01 -6.47
N ASP A 179 -6.62 -0.58 -6.26
CA ASP A 179 -7.62 -0.06 -5.32
C ASP A 179 -7.09 -0.08 -3.88
N LEU A 180 -6.33 -1.12 -3.50
CA LEU A 180 -5.68 -1.24 -2.19
C LEU A 180 -4.60 -0.18 -2.00
N ARG A 181 -3.78 0.08 -3.01
CA ARG A 181 -2.79 1.16 -2.98
C ARG A 181 -3.46 2.50 -2.75
N ASP A 182 -4.53 2.80 -3.49
CA ASP A 182 -5.26 4.05 -3.37
C ASP A 182 -5.94 4.18 -2.00
N TYR A 183 -6.47 3.07 -1.47
CA TYR A 183 -7.02 2.99 -0.11
C TYR A 183 -5.96 3.27 0.96
N LEU A 184 -4.80 2.61 0.89
CA LEU A 184 -3.69 2.78 1.83
C LEU A 184 -3.11 4.20 1.75
N GLN A 185 -3.01 4.80 0.56
CA GLN A 185 -2.59 6.18 0.40
C GLN A 185 -3.55 7.15 1.12
N ARG A 186 -4.86 6.91 1.01
CA ARG A 186 -5.89 7.70 1.71
C ARG A 186 -5.81 7.52 3.23
N LEU A 187 -5.49 6.31 3.70
CA LEU A 187 -5.24 6.05 5.11
C LEU A 187 -4.00 6.81 5.60
N THR A 188 -2.90 6.82 4.85
CA THR A 188 -1.69 7.58 5.20
C THR A 188 -1.98 9.08 5.36
N GLN A 189 -2.88 9.64 4.55
CA GLN A 189 -3.29 11.04 4.67
C GLN A 189 -4.12 11.35 5.92
N ARG A 190 -4.77 10.33 6.51
CA ARG A 190 -5.68 10.45 7.65
C ARG A 190 -5.05 10.02 8.98
N ALA A 191 -4.10 9.09 8.92
CA ALA A 191 -3.34 8.65 10.08
C ALA A 191 -2.39 9.77 10.52
N ILE A 192 -2.58 10.26 11.73
CA ILE A 192 -1.64 11.18 12.37
C ILE A 192 -0.42 10.34 12.78
N PRO A 193 0.84 10.76 12.52
CA PRO A 193 1.98 10.07 13.08
C PRO A 193 1.88 10.13 14.62
N LEU A 194 1.58 8.99 15.25
CA LEU A 194 1.68 8.88 16.70
C LEU A 194 3.16 9.08 17.07
N PRO A 195 3.50 10.05 17.95
CA PRO A 195 4.89 10.34 18.30
C PRO A 195 5.66 9.21 19.00
N ASP A 196 4.99 8.11 19.36
CA ASP A 196 5.47 7.20 20.42
C ASP A 196 6.28 5.99 19.92
N GLU A 197 6.33 5.71 18.61
CA GLU A 197 7.09 4.55 18.06
C GLU A 197 8.41 4.94 17.38
N ALA A 198 8.75 6.23 17.32
CA ALA A 198 10.00 6.69 16.69
C ALA A 198 11.25 6.52 17.57
N LEU A 199 11.10 6.15 18.85
CA LEU A 199 12.22 6.11 19.81
C LEU A 199 12.89 4.73 19.97
N THR A 200 12.40 3.69 19.29
CA THR A 200 12.87 2.30 19.54
C THR A 200 13.89 1.78 18.52
N LEU A 201 14.36 2.61 17.57
CA LEU A 201 15.25 2.21 16.48
C LEU A 201 16.74 2.54 16.69
N THR A 202 17.15 3.04 17.87
CA THR A 202 18.55 3.46 18.10
C THR A 202 19.36 2.54 19.01
N GLN A 203 18.96 1.29 19.21
CA GLN A 203 19.72 0.35 20.06
C GLN A 203 19.93 -1.01 19.40
N VAL A 204 20.67 -1.05 18.29
CA VAL A 204 21.60 -2.16 18.03
C VAL A 204 22.69 -1.64 17.10
N LEU A 205 23.93 -1.54 17.59
CA LEU A 205 25.16 -1.95 16.90
C LEU A 205 26.34 -1.78 17.87
N GLU A 206 27.12 -2.87 17.94
CA GLU A 206 28.02 -3.29 19.00
C GLU A 206 29.36 -2.56 19.09
N ASP A 207 29.81 -2.52 20.34
CA ASP A 207 31.16 -2.60 20.92
C ASP A 207 32.35 -2.96 19.99
N SER A 208 33.40 -2.12 20.00
CA SER A 208 34.81 -2.47 19.77
C SER A 208 35.77 -1.39 20.32
N PRO A 209 36.96 -1.75 20.87
CA PRO A 209 37.80 -0.88 21.71
C PRO A 209 38.81 0.01 20.93
N PRO A 210 39.51 0.96 21.60
CA PRO A 210 39.98 2.19 20.98
C PRO A 210 41.43 2.14 20.47
N GLN A 211 41.71 2.83 19.37
CA GLN A 211 43.05 3.31 19.04
C GLN A 211 43.04 4.79 18.62
N SER A 212 43.67 5.59 19.48
CA SER A 212 44.27 6.91 19.28
C SER A 212 45.13 6.93 17.99
N THR A 213 45.29 7.99 17.20
CA THR A 213 45.52 9.42 17.47
C THR A 213 45.49 10.14 16.12
N GLU A 214 44.83 11.30 16.02
CA GLU A 214 45.40 12.61 15.63
C GLU A 214 44.27 13.60 15.31
N ALA A 215 44.51 14.85 15.67
CA ALA A 215 43.51 15.87 16.00
C ALA A 215 42.47 16.16 14.89
N PRO A 216 41.16 16.18 15.22
CA PRO A 216 40.19 16.81 14.34
C PRO A 216 40.20 18.32 14.60
N VAL A 217 40.24 19.07 13.49
CA VAL A 217 39.71 20.44 13.43
C VAL A 217 38.32 20.38 14.04
N ARG A 218 38.15 21.06 15.17
CA ARG A 218 36.85 21.25 15.81
C ARG A 218 35.97 22.05 14.83
N HIS A 219 35.25 21.37 13.96
CA HIS A 219 33.93 21.84 13.63
C HIS A 219 33.14 21.71 14.91
N SER A 220 33.03 22.81 15.63
CA SER A 220 31.96 23.00 16.61
C SER A 220 30.70 22.39 15.98
N PRO A 221 29.96 21.50 16.65
CA PRO A 221 28.61 21.21 16.18
C PRO A 221 27.97 22.59 16.11
N GLN A 222 27.60 23.03 14.90
CA GLN A 222 26.68 24.15 14.79
C GLN A 222 25.52 23.74 15.66
N ALA A 223 25.41 24.34 16.85
CA ALA A 223 24.33 24.07 17.75
C ALA A 223 23.09 24.25 16.90
N MET A 224 22.35 23.16 16.67
CA MET A 224 21.21 23.12 15.77
C MET A 224 20.26 24.22 16.19
N SER A 225 20.35 25.37 15.51
CA SER A 225 19.45 26.47 15.77
C SER A 225 18.14 26.15 15.07
N ARG A 226 17.04 26.63 15.65
CA ARG A 226 15.71 26.44 15.06
C ARG A 226 15.69 26.93 13.61
N GLU A 227 16.32 28.08 13.33
CA GLU A 227 16.38 28.60 11.96
C GLU A 227 17.21 27.71 11.03
N LEU A 228 18.33 27.16 11.52
CA LEU A 228 19.18 26.26 10.73
C LEU A 228 18.42 24.97 10.38
N ALA A 229 17.73 24.36 11.34
CA ALA A 229 16.92 23.17 11.12
C ALA A 229 15.79 23.40 10.10
N ILE A 230 15.10 24.54 10.19
CA ILE A 230 14.05 24.91 9.23
C ILE A 230 14.65 25.13 7.83
N SER A 231 15.81 25.80 7.73
CA SER A 231 16.47 26.03 6.44
C SER A 231 16.93 24.72 5.78
N GLN A 232 17.43 23.76 6.55
CA GLN A 232 17.81 22.44 6.06
C GLN A 232 16.59 21.63 5.62
N MET A 233 15.48 21.69 6.36
CA MET A 233 14.23 21.05 5.98
C MET A 233 13.72 21.55 4.61
N LEU A 234 13.78 22.87 4.37
CA LEU A 234 13.44 23.47 3.08
C LEU A 234 14.42 23.08 1.96
N ALA A 235 15.71 22.99 2.26
CA ALA A 235 16.72 22.55 1.28
C ALA A 235 16.51 21.08 0.85
N ILE A 236 16.16 20.21 1.81
CA ILE A 236 15.86 18.80 1.54
C ILE A 236 14.55 18.68 0.75
N ALA A 237 13.51 19.46 1.08
CA ALA A 237 12.27 19.50 0.31
C ALA A 237 12.51 19.90 -1.16
N ALA A 238 13.35 20.91 -1.39
CA ALA A 238 13.72 21.35 -2.74
C ALA A 238 14.46 20.25 -3.54
N TYR A 239 15.30 19.46 -2.87
CA TYR A 239 15.96 18.30 -3.48
C TYR A 239 14.95 17.23 -3.90
N PHE A 240 14.02 16.84 -3.02
CA PHE A 240 13.01 15.83 -3.32
C PHE A 240 12.05 16.25 -4.44
N ARG A 241 11.76 17.55 -4.63
CA ARG A 241 10.99 18.03 -5.80
C ARG A 241 11.69 17.74 -7.13
N GLN A 242 13.02 17.77 -7.16
CA GLN A 242 13.80 17.49 -8.36
C GLN A 242 14.03 16.00 -8.57
N SER A 243 14.28 15.23 -7.49
CA SER A 243 14.60 13.80 -7.58
C SER A 243 13.35 12.91 -7.68
N GLU A 244 12.26 13.27 -6.99
CA GLU A 244 11.03 12.48 -6.89
C GLU A 244 9.78 13.38 -6.97
N PRO A 245 9.40 13.87 -8.16
CA PRO A 245 8.35 14.88 -8.33
C PRO A 245 6.96 14.44 -7.85
N SER A 246 6.69 13.13 -7.80
CA SER A 246 5.44 12.53 -7.31
C SER A 246 5.48 12.19 -5.82
N SER A 247 6.60 12.43 -5.14
CA SER A 247 6.74 12.19 -3.70
C SER A 247 5.97 13.25 -2.91
N PRO A 248 5.19 12.88 -1.88
CA PRO A 248 4.54 13.84 -1.00
C PRO A 248 5.51 14.48 0.02
N VAL A 249 6.75 13.99 0.10
CA VAL A 249 7.76 14.39 1.09
C VAL A 249 8.10 15.90 1.03
N PRO A 250 8.36 16.53 -0.14
CA PRO A 250 8.61 17.97 -0.21
C PRO A 250 7.50 18.81 0.39
N PHE A 251 6.25 18.48 0.06
CA PHE A 251 5.08 19.22 0.52
C PHE A 251 4.93 19.13 2.04
N LEU A 252 5.14 17.94 2.62
CA LEU A 252 5.07 17.73 4.06
C LEU A 252 6.21 18.44 4.81
N MET A 253 7.43 18.42 4.27
CA MET A 253 8.58 19.13 4.85
C MET A 253 8.40 20.64 4.84
N GLU A 254 7.91 21.22 3.74
CA GLU A 254 7.64 22.66 3.67
C GLU A 254 6.49 23.08 4.59
N ARG A 255 5.47 22.23 4.74
CA ARG A 255 4.38 22.49 5.68
C ARG A 255 4.87 22.43 7.12
N ALA A 256 5.69 21.44 7.47
CA ALA A 256 6.34 21.35 8.77
C ALA A 256 7.26 22.55 9.05
N ALA A 257 8.01 23.03 8.05
CA ALA A 257 8.84 24.22 8.14
C ALA A 257 8.02 25.50 8.36
N ARG A 258 6.83 25.60 7.75
CA ARG A 258 5.90 26.72 7.96
C ARG A 258 5.35 26.72 9.38
N TRP A 259 4.84 25.58 9.85
CA TRP A 259 4.33 25.45 11.23
C TRP A 259 5.42 25.73 12.27
N ALA A 260 6.66 25.36 11.98
CA ALA A 260 7.79 25.67 12.85
C ALA A 260 8.08 27.19 12.97
N ASN A 261 7.55 28.03 12.10
CA ASN A 261 7.66 29.50 12.18
C ASN A 261 6.41 30.19 12.76
N MET A 262 5.35 29.45 13.07
CA MET A 262 4.09 30.01 13.58
C MET A 262 4.04 30.04 15.10
N THR A 263 3.22 30.96 15.64
CA THR A 263 2.81 30.87 17.04
C THR A 263 1.76 29.77 17.20
N LEU A 264 1.63 29.21 18.40
CA LEU A 264 0.66 28.14 18.68
C LEU A 264 -0.78 28.54 18.34
N THR A 265 -1.13 29.81 18.57
CA THR A 265 -2.47 30.35 18.29
C THR A 265 -2.71 30.45 16.79
N ASP A 266 -1.73 30.93 16.01
CA ASP A 266 -1.84 31.03 14.55
C ASP A 266 -1.94 29.63 13.93
N TRP A 267 -1.17 28.66 14.43
CA TRP A 267 -1.23 27.27 13.98
C TRP A 267 -2.59 26.63 14.27
N LEU A 268 -3.18 26.90 15.45
CA LEU A 268 -4.51 26.41 15.79
C LEU A 268 -5.60 27.01 14.90
N GLN A 269 -5.51 28.31 14.57
CA GLN A 269 -6.43 28.93 13.61
C GLN A 269 -6.24 28.38 12.20
N GLU A 270 -5.00 28.26 11.73
CA GLU A 270 -4.72 27.69 10.40
C GLU A 270 -5.19 26.24 10.32
N MET A 271 -5.03 25.40 11.34
CA MET A 271 -5.58 24.03 11.32
C MET A 271 -7.11 23.96 11.27
N ILE A 272 -7.80 24.97 11.83
CA ILE A 272 -9.27 25.05 11.79
C ILE A 272 -9.71 25.56 10.40
N GLU A 273 -8.98 26.51 9.81
CA GLU A 273 -9.27 27.11 8.50
C GLU A 273 -8.83 26.24 7.30
N ASP A 274 -7.73 25.48 7.39
CA ASP A 274 -7.19 24.61 6.32
C ASP A 274 -8.14 23.46 5.95
N SER A 275 -9.11 23.14 6.83
CA SER A 275 -10.21 22.23 6.51
C SER A 275 -11.07 22.73 5.33
N GLY A 276 -11.12 24.05 5.11
CA GLY A 276 -11.73 24.69 3.94
C GLY A 276 -10.77 24.80 2.75
N SER A 277 -9.52 25.20 2.96
CA SER A 277 -8.53 25.44 1.90
C SER A 277 -8.11 24.18 1.12
N ILE A 278 -8.10 23.01 1.77
CA ILE A 278 -7.85 21.72 1.10
C ILE A 278 -8.95 21.41 0.07
N ARG A 279 -10.19 21.89 0.25
CA ARG A 279 -11.28 21.74 -0.75
C ARG A 279 -11.04 22.63 -1.98
N GLU A 280 -10.52 23.84 -1.82
CA GLU A 280 -10.21 24.75 -2.93
C GLU A 280 -9.06 24.24 -3.81
N ILE A 281 -8.01 23.68 -3.19
CA ILE A 281 -6.88 23.08 -3.93
C ILE A 281 -7.33 21.82 -4.70
N ASN A 282 -8.26 21.04 -4.13
CA ASN A 282 -8.86 19.90 -4.81
C ASN A 282 -9.70 20.32 -6.03
N ASN A 283 -10.41 21.45 -5.98
CA ASN A 283 -11.17 21.98 -7.11
C ASN A 283 -10.29 22.50 -8.26
N VAL A 284 -9.17 23.16 -7.94
CA VAL A 284 -8.21 23.65 -8.94
C VAL A 284 -7.44 22.51 -9.62
N LEU A 285 -7.11 21.45 -8.88
CA LEU A 285 -6.41 20.26 -9.42
C LEU A 285 -7.32 19.31 -10.22
N THR A 286 -8.63 19.35 -9.98
CA THR A 286 -9.62 18.52 -10.69
C THR A 286 -10.35 19.23 -11.83
N GLY A 287 -10.01 20.51 -12.10
CA GLY A 287 -10.50 21.26 -13.26
C GLY A 287 -11.99 21.56 -13.22
N LYS A 288 -12.60 21.68 -12.04
CA LYS A 288 -13.98 22.14 -11.88
C LYS A 288 -13.97 23.56 -11.31
N VAL A 289 -14.07 24.53 -12.20
CA VAL A 289 -14.65 25.85 -11.88
C VAL A 289 -16.14 25.71 -12.19
N ASP A 290 -16.98 26.22 -11.29
CA ASP A 290 -18.46 26.17 -11.36
C ASP A 290 -19.05 26.48 -12.76
#